data_AF-X0U7U7-F1
#
_entry.id   AF-X0U7U7-F1
#
_cell.length_a   1.000
_cell.length_b   1.000
_cell.length_c   1.000
_cell.angle_alpha   90.00
_cell.angle_beta   90.00
_cell.angle_gamma   90.00
#
_symmetry.space_group_name_H-M   'P 1'
#
loop_
_entity.id
_entity.type
_entity.pdbx_description
1 polymer ?
#
loop_
_entity_poly.entity_id
_entity_poly.type
_entity_poly.pdbx_seq_one_letter_code
_entity_poly.pdbx_strand_id
1 'polypeptide(L)'
;SDLYGDILSDLAAGLVGGLGVAPGMNVGPDGAVFEATHGSAPKYKGQNKVNPTALILSAMLMLRYLKEHEAADRLEQAVADVIAEGKDVTYDMKPHRDDPTAVGTREMADAICRRLTG
;
A
#
# COMPACT_ATOMS: atom_id res chain seq x y z
N SER A 1 -8.82 -16.04 -17.57
CA SER A 1 -7.48 -16.01 -18.17
C SER A 1 -7.57 -14.92 -19.22
N ASP A 2 -7.18 -13.67 -18.99
CA ASP A 2 -5.84 -13.22 -18.61
C ASP A 2 -5.81 -11.91 -17.78
N LEU A 3 -6.95 -11.34 -17.38
CA LEU A 3 -6.98 -10.01 -16.74
C LEU A 3 -6.42 -9.97 -15.31
N TYR A 4 -6.49 -11.07 -14.55
CA TYR A 4 -5.91 -11.17 -13.19
C TYR A 4 -4.40 -11.43 -13.21
N GLY A 5 -3.86 -11.96 -14.32
CA GLY A 5 -2.44 -12.22 -14.51
C GLY A 5 -1.66 -10.94 -14.82
N ASP A 6 -2.26 -10.01 -15.57
CA ASP A 6 -1.63 -8.73 -15.93
C ASP A 6 -1.63 -7.72 -14.77
N ILE A 7 -2.71 -7.62 -13.98
CA ILE A 7 -2.76 -6.69 -12.83
C ILE A 7 -1.74 -7.08 -11.75
N LEU A 8 -1.55 -8.39 -11.50
CA LEU A 8 -0.55 -8.89 -10.56
C LEU A 8 0.88 -8.83 -11.11
N SER A 9 1.06 -8.94 -12.44
CA SER A 9 2.38 -8.85 -13.07
C SER A 9 2.89 -7.41 -13.18
N ASP A 10 2.00 -6.43 -13.40
CA ASP A 10 2.36 -5.01 -13.40
C ASP A 10 2.60 -4.45 -11.99
N LEU A 11 1.85 -4.92 -10.98
CA LEU A 11 2.17 -4.67 -9.56
C LEU A 11 3.54 -5.26 -9.16
N ALA A 12 3.99 -6.35 -9.80
CA ALA A 12 5.30 -6.95 -9.56
C ALA A 12 6.46 -6.22 -10.27
N ALA A 13 6.20 -5.53 -11.38
CA ALA A 13 7.23 -4.82 -12.15
C ALA A 13 7.50 -3.39 -11.63
N GLY A 14 6.50 -2.71 -11.05
CA GLY A 14 6.63 -1.34 -10.51
C GLY A 14 7.03 -1.25 -9.03
N LEU A 15 6.89 -2.31 -8.24
CA LEU A 15 7.16 -2.37 -6.80
C LEU A 15 8.65 -2.63 -6.48
N VAL A 16 9.54 -1.91 -7.13
CA VAL A 16 10.98 -1.91 -6.84
C VAL A 16 11.19 -1.17 -5.51
N GLY A 17 10.97 -1.84 -4.37
CA GLY A 17 11.15 -1.19 -3.06
C GLY A 17 11.00 -2.04 -1.80
N GLY A 18 10.33 -3.22 -1.81
CA GLY A 18 10.42 -4.14 -0.67
C GLY A 18 9.19 -4.99 -0.39
N LEU A 19 9.42 -6.11 0.33
CA LEU A 19 8.46 -7.13 0.79
C LEU A 19 7.25 -6.60 1.60
N GLY A 20 7.15 -5.30 1.88
CA GLY A 20 6.15 -4.70 2.78
C GLY A 20 4.93 -4.07 2.11
N VAL A 21 4.81 -4.18 0.78
CA VAL A 21 3.88 -3.33 -0.01
C VAL A 21 2.89 -4.15 -0.84
N ALA A 22 3.06 -5.47 -0.93
CA ALA A 22 2.19 -6.30 -1.75
C ALA A 22 0.76 -6.38 -1.16
N PRO A 23 -0.29 -5.98 -1.91
CA PRO A 23 -1.67 -6.16 -1.48
C PRO A 23 -2.15 -7.61 -1.64
N GLY A 24 -3.17 -7.99 -0.88
CA GLY A 24 -3.76 -9.33 -0.91
C GLY A 24 -5.27 -9.29 -1.08
N MET A 25 -5.81 -10.24 -1.85
CA MET A 25 -7.24 -10.43 -2.07
C MET A 25 -7.54 -11.93 -2.21
N ASN A 26 -8.52 -12.41 -1.45
CA ASN A 26 -9.06 -13.76 -1.54
C ASN A 26 -10.53 -13.68 -1.97
N VAL A 27 -10.87 -14.20 -3.16
CA VAL A 27 -12.24 -14.19 -3.70
C VAL A 27 -12.84 -15.59 -3.58
N GLY A 28 -13.99 -15.70 -2.94
CA GLY A 28 -14.79 -16.91 -2.81
C GLY A 28 -16.18 -16.78 -3.45
N PRO A 29 -16.98 -17.86 -3.44
CA PRO A 29 -18.33 -17.88 -4.02
C PRO A 29 -19.28 -16.86 -3.39
N ASP A 30 -19.10 -16.59 -2.10
CA ASP A 30 -20.01 -15.78 -1.28
C ASP A 30 -19.47 -14.36 -0.99
N GLY A 31 -18.28 -14.01 -1.51
CA GLY A 31 -17.67 -12.69 -1.29
C GLY A 31 -16.16 -12.65 -1.46
N ALA A 32 -15.55 -11.53 -1.09
CA ALA A 32 -14.11 -11.31 -1.18
C ALA A 32 -13.54 -10.73 0.13
N VAL A 33 -12.34 -11.16 0.50
CA VAL A 33 -11.57 -10.68 1.67
C VAL A 33 -10.29 -10.01 1.17
N PHE A 34 -10.00 -8.81 1.67
CA PHE A 34 -8.85 -8.02 1.30
C PHE A 34 -7.93 -7.86 2.51
N GLU A 35 -6.67 -8.23 2.38
CA GLU A 35 -5.74 -8.30 3.50
C GLU A 35 -4.31 -7.93 3.10
N ALA A 36 -3.57 -7.33 4.04
CA ALA A 36 -2.15 -7.10 3.83
C ALA A 36 -1.39 -8.44 3.80
N THR A 37 -0.54 -8.65 2.80
CA THR A 37 0.23 -9.90 2.67
C THR A 37 1.35 -10.05 3.71
N HIS A 38 1.70 -8.97 4.42
CA HIS A 38 2.70 -9.03 5.48
C HIS A 38 2.10 -9.59 6.78
N GLY A 39 2.86 -10.42 7.49
CA GLY A 39 2.45 -10.93 8.81
C GLY A 39 2.27 -9.82 9.85
N SER A 40 1.67 -10.15 11.00
CA SER A 40 1.30 -9.21 12.08
C SER A 40 2.45 -8.44 12.74
N ALA A 41 3.70 -8.71 12.35
CA ALA A 41 4.95 -8.14 12.86
C ALA A 41 4.87 -7.75 14.36
N PRO A 42 4.67 -8.70 15.28
CA PRO A 42 4.34 -8.40 16.69
C PRO A 42 5.37 -7.51 17.37
N LYS A 43 6.64 -7.65 16.97
CA LYS A 43 7.76 -6.83 17.44
C LYS A 43 7.65 -5.33 17.14
N TYR A 44 6.76 -4.90 16.25
CA TYR A 44 6.51 -3.50 15.90
C TYR A 44 5.12 -3.02 16.31
N LYS A 45 4.35 -3.87 17.01
CA LYS A 45 3.00 -3.52 17.49
C LYS A 45 3.07 -2.27 18.36
N GLY A 46 2.27 -1.25 18.01
CA GLY A 46 2.17 0.00 18.76
C GLY A 46 3.35 0.97 18.60
N GLN A 47 4.33 0.67 17.75
CA GLN A 47 5.53 1.49 17.59
C GLN A 47 5.44 2.56 16.50
N ASN A 48 4.31 2.65 15.79
CA ASN A 48 4.13 3.59 14.68
C ASN A 48 5.29 3.54 13.66
N LYS A 49 5.74 2.34 13.28
CA LYS A 49 6.98 2.17 12.52
C LYS A 49 6.82 1.45 11.17
N VAL A 50 5.79 0.62 11.03
CA VAL A 50 5.61 -0.25 9.87
C VAL A 50 4.97 0.49 8.71
N ASN A 51 5.31 0.06 7.50
CA ASN A 51 4.73 0.59 6.28
C ASN A 51 3.23 0.23 6.18
N PRO A 52 2.30 1.21 6.05
CA PRO A 52 0.87 0.93 5.92
C PRO A 52 0.45 0.52 4.49
N THR A 53 1.34 0.61 3.51
CA THR A 53 0.97 0.61 2.09
C THR A 53 0.30 -0.68 1.63
N ALA A 54 0.75 -1.86 2.09
CA ALA A 54 0.13 -3.13 1.70
C ALA A 54 -1.36 -3.20 2.04
N LEU A 55 -1.74 -2.71 3.23
CA LEU A 55 -3.15 -2.69 3.65
C LEU A 55 -3.95 -1.66 2.83
N ILE A 56 -3.37 -0.49 2.58
CA ILE A 56 -4.00 0.56 1.78
C ILE A 56 -4.23 0.09 0.34
N LEU A 57 -3.26 -0.57 -0.29
CA LEU A 57 -3.41 -1.13 -1.62
C LEU A 57 -4.40 -2.31 -1.65
N SER A 58 -4.55 -3.05 -0.54
CA SER A 58 -5.61 -4.07 -0.42
C SER A 58 -7.00 -3.43 -0.38
N ALA A 59 -7.14 -2.27 0.26
CA ALA A 59 -8.36 -1.47 0.20
C ALA A 59 -8.60 -0.89 -1.22
N MET A 60 -7.55 -0.53 -1.96
CA MET A 60 -7.66 -0.18 -3.38
C MET A 60 -8.23 -1.34 -4.21
N LEU A 61 -7.75 -2.57 -4.00
CA LEU A 61 -8.32 -3.77 -4.66
C LEU A 61 -9.80 -3.96 -4.30
N MET A 62 -10.18 -3.67 -3.05
CA MET A 62 -11.58 -3.71 -2.62
C MET A 62 -12.44 -2.71 -3.38
N LEU A 63 -11.96 -1.46 -3.54
CA LEU A 63 -12.66 -0.44 -4.34
C LEU A 63 -12.84 -0.90 -5.79
N ARG A 64 -11.80 -1.49 -6.40
CA ARG A 64 -11.90 -2.08 -7.75
C ARG A 64 -12.95 -3.19 -7.81
N TYR A 65 -13.00 -4.07 -6.81
CA TYR A 65 -13.99 -5.14 -6.72
C TYR A 65 -15.42 -4.61 -6.59
N LEU A 66 -15.61 -3.52 -5.84
CA LEU A 66 -16.89 -2.82 -5.70
C LEU A 66 -17.28 -1.96 -6.92
N LYS A 67 -16.44 -1.94 -7.97
CA LYS A 67 -16.59 -1.11 -9.17
C LYS A 67 -16.47 0.41 -8.92
N GLU A 68 -15.89 0.79 -7.79
CA GLU A 68 -15.54 2.17 -7.42
C GLU A 68 -14.19 2.55 -8.04
N HIS A 69 -14.12 2.51 -9.38
CA HIS A 69 -12.86 2.64 -10.12
C HIS A 69 -12.19 4.01 -9.92
N GLU A 70 -12.93 5.10 -9.94
CA GLU A 70 -12.38 6.45 -9.73
C GLU A 70 -11.76 6.60 -8.34
N ALA A 71 -12.39 6.01 -7.32
CA ALA A 71 -11.85 6.03 -5.96
C ALA A 71 -10.58 5.17 -5.85
N ALA A 72 -10.56 4.01 -6.51
CA ALA A 72 -9.39 3.14 -6.56
C ALA A 72 -8.19 3.83 -7.24
N ASP A 73 -8.42 4.45 -8.40
CA ASP A 73 -7.37 5.12 -9.18
C ASP A 73 -6.81 6.34 -8.42
N ARG A 74 -7.67 7.12 -7.74
CA ARG A 74 -7.22 8.21 -6.87
C ARG A 74 -6.36 7.72 -5.70
N LEU A 75 -6.72 6.58 -5.10
CA LEU A 75 -5.96 5.99 -3.99
C LEU A 75 -4.61 5.46 -4.45
N GLU A 76 -4.57 4.77 -5.57
CA GLU A 76 -3.33 4.30 -6.18
C GLU A 76 -2.40 5.46 -6.53
N GLN A 77 -2.91 6.52 -7.16
CA GLN A 77 -2.12 7.70 -7.50
C GLN A 77 -1.59 8.41 -6.25
N ALA A 78 -2.41 8.56 -5.20
CA ALA A 78 -1.98 9.20 -3.96
C ALA A 78 -0.86 8.42 -3.26
N VAL A 79 -0.92 7.08 -3.27
CA VAL A 79 0.16 6.22 -2.77
C VAL A 79 1.43 6.39 -3.61
N ALA A 80 1.29 6.35 -4.94
CA ALA A 80 2.42 6.49 -5.86
C ALA A 80 3.12 7.85 -5.69
N ASP A 81 2.36 8.94 -5.57
CA ASP A 81 2.89 10.29 -5.40
C ASP A 81 3.69 10.44 -4.10
N VAL A 82 3.17 9.91 -2.98
CA VAL A 82 3.88 9.95 -1.67
C VAL A 82 5.16 9.14 -1.71
N ILE A 83 5.14 7.96 -2.33
CA ILE A 83 6.33 7.11 -2.46
C ILE A 83 7.36 7.78 -3.39
N ALA A 84 6.91 8.35 -4.52
CA ALA A 84 7.78 9.03 -5.49
C ALA A 84 8.42 10.30 -4.91
N GLU A 85 7.70 11.05 -4.08
CA GLU A 85 8.26 12.19 -3.34
C GLU A 85 9.32 11.72 -2.32
N GLY A 86 9.14 10.55 -1.71
CA GLY A 86 10.10 9.93 -0.79
C GLY A 86 10.31 10.68 0.54
N LYS A 87 9.53 11.73 0.79
CA LYS A 87 9.64 12.59 1.97
C LYS A 87 8.99 11.95 3.20
N ASP A 88 7.68 11.73 3.13
CA ASP A 88 6.85 11.20 4.21
C ASP A 88 6.67 9.67 4.09
N VAL A 89 7.78 8.94 3.97
CA VAL A 89 7.78 7.46 3.84
C VAL A 89 8.46 6.77 5.03
N THR A 90 8.04 5.54 5.31
CA THR A 90 8.60 4.73 6.40
C THR A 90 10.04 4.26 6.12
N TYR A 91 10.74 3.83 7.17
CA TYR A 91 12.17 3.48 7.12
C TYR A 91 12.55 2.44 6.06
N ASP A 92 11.63 1.57 5.68
CA ASP A 92 11.82 0.53 4.66
C ASP A 92 11.79 1.05 3.22
N MET A 93 11.26 2.27 3.02
CA MET A 93 11.19 2.97 1.73
C MET A 93 12.31 4.00 1.54
N LYS A 94 13.10 4.27 2.58
CA LYS A 94 14.26 5.16 2.50
C LYS A 94 15.45 4.41 1.89
N PRO A 95 16.39 5.10 1.20
CA PRO A 95 17.62 4.48 0.70
C PRO A 95 18.43 3.78 1.80
N HIS A 96 18.37 4.32 3.02
CA HIS A 96 19.00 3.76 4.20
C HIS A 96 17.97 3.62 5.34
N ARG A 97 17.95 2.46 6.01
CA ARG A 97 16.95 2.13 7.04
C ARG A 97 17.09 2.94 8.33
N ASP A 98 18.24 3.56 8.52
CA ASP A 98 18.60 4.45 9.62
C ASP A 98 18.46 5.93 9.26
N ASP A 99 17.90 6.25 8.09
CA ASP A 99 17.60 7.62 7.70
C ASP A 99 16.70 8.30 8.75
N PRO A 100 17.17 9.37 9.41
CA PRO A 100 16.42 10.03 10.48
C PRO A 100 15.18 10.77 9.97
N THR A 101 15.02 10.93 8.66
CA THR A 101 13.83 11.53 8.03
C THR A 101 12.71 10.53 7.78
N ALA A 102 12.92 9.24 8.07
CA ALA A 102 11.87 8.23 8.00
C ALA A 102 10.72 8.59 8.95
N VAL A 103 9.49 8.61 8.42
CA VAL A 103 8.30 8.88 9.22
C VAL A 103 7.67 7.58 9.73
N GLY A 104 6.71 7.71 10.64
CA GLY A 104 5.97 6.57 11.15
C GLY A 104 4.78 6.15 10.28
N THR A 105 4.13 5.07 10.70
CA THR A 105 2.95 4.49 10.02
C THR A 105 1.84 5.52 9.82
N ARG A 106 1.52 6.30 10.86
CA ARG A 106 0.45 7.30 10.86
C ARG A 106 0.78 8.47 9.95
N GLU A 107 2.01 8.96 10.02
CA GLU A 107 2.45 10.12 9.26
C GLU A 107 2.47 9.83 7.76
N MET A 108 2.89 8.62 7.36
CA MET A 108 2.79 8.17 5.96
C MET A 108 1.32 8.03 5.52
N ALA A 109 0.45 7.48 6.38
CA ALA A 109 -0.98 7.41 6.08
C ALA A 109 -1.63 8.80 5.93
N ASP A 110 -1.27 9.75 6.81
CA ASP A 110 -1.74 11.13 6.73
C ASP A 110 -1.24 11.83 5.47
N ALA A 111 -0.01 11.53 5.01
CA ALA A 111 0.51 12.05 3.74
C ALA A 111 -0.32 11.56 2.55
N ILE A 112 -0.68 10.28 2.53
CA ILE A 112 -1.56 9.71 1.51
C ILE A 112 -2.95 10.36 1.57
N CYS A 113 -3.52 10.54 2.77
CA CYS A 113 -4.80 11.23 2.95
C CYS A 113 -4.76 12.68 2.45
N ARG A 114 -3.70 13.43 2.75
CA ARG A 114 -3.52 14.80 2.24
C ARG A 114 -3.52 14.82 0.72
N ARG A 115 -2.82 13.87 0.09
CA ARG A 115 -2.74 13.78 -1.37
C ARG A 115 -4.06 13.37 -2.02
N LEU A 116 -4.85 12.54 -1.35
CA LEU A 116 -6.21 12.21 -1.78
C LEU A 116 -7.13 13.43 -1.80
N THR A 117 -7.09 14.29 -0.79
CA THR A 117 -8.03 15.42 -0.66
C THR A 117 -7.63 16.69 -1.41
N GLY A 118 -6.39 16.74 -1.92
CA GLY A 118 -5.82 17.90 -2.60
C GLY A 118 -5.98 17.89 -4.10
#